data_AF-A0A959PAR6-F1
#
_entry.id   AF-A0A959PAR6-F1
#
_cell.length_a   1.000
_cell.length_b   1.000
_cell.length_c   1.000
_cell.angle_alpha   90.00
_cell.angle_beta   90.00
_cell.angle_gamma   90.00
#
_symmetry.space_group_name_H-M   'P 1'
#
loop_
_entity.id
_entity.type
_entity.pdbx_description
1 polymer ?
#
loop_
_entity_poly.entity_id
_entity_poly.type
_entity_poly.pdbx_seq_one_letter_code
_entity_poly.pdbx_strand_id
1 'polypeptide(L)'
;MASEHTSNRRDSWRSKLHEIIFEADTPAGRRFDIILLWAIVVSVLAVILESVPYFSLNYGEVLWAVEWFFTILFTIEYIVRILSVKRPMNYIFSFFGLVDLLSILPSFLGLYFVDTSSLRVIRILRLMRIFRVLKLIGFLSQARTLRDALIASKQKIMVFLLAVTILVVVLGTVMYIIESPESGFTSIPRSIYWAIVTLTTVGYGDIAPVTALGQAVASLVMILGYAIIAVPTGIITSEIVRNDVTSSNTQSCPSCSREGHDDDAEFCKYCGEKL
;
A
#
# COMPACT_ATOMS: atom_id res chain seq x y z
N MET A 1 34.31 0.73 45.33
CA MET A 1 35.20 0.76 44.15
C MET A 1 35.09 -0.58 43.46
N ALA A 2 35.00 -0.56 42.13
CA ALA A 2 34.81 -1.68 41.20
C ALA A 2 33.38 -2.26 41.08
N SER A 3 32.63 -1.75 40.10
CA SER A 3 31.86 -2.60 39.20
C SER A 3 31.88 -1.97 37.80
N GLU A 4 32.70 -2.58 36.97
CA GLU A 4 33.04 -2.30 35.59
C GLU A 4 31.88 -1.88 34.66
N HIS A 5 32.14 -0.81 33.92
CA HIS A 5 31.54 -0.55 32.61
C HIS A 5 31.77 -1.75 31.67
N THR A 6 30.79 -2.66 31.59
CA THR A 6 30.72 -3.60 30.46
C THR A 6 30.11 -2.87 29.27
N SER A 7 31.01 -2.27 28.48
CA SER A 7 30.72 -1.71 27.17
C SER A 7 29.98 -2.72 26.28
N ASN A 8 28.73 -2.40 25.97
CA ASN A 8 27.84 -3.20 25.14
C ASN A 8 28.20 -3.02 23.65
N ARG A 9 29.35 -3.57 23.25
CA ARG A 9 29.90 -3.45 21.88
C ARG A 9 29.06 -4.17 20.80
N ARG A 10 28.13 -5.05 21.20
CA ARG A 10 27.23 -5.78 20.29
C ARG A 10 26.00 -4.98 19.85
N ASP A 11 25.70 -3.85 20.53
CA ASP A 11 24.53 -3.02 20.21
C ASP A 11 24.81 -1.92 19.18
N SER A 12 26.07 -1.52 18.97
CA SER A 12 26.39 -0.38 18.09
C SER A 12 26.06 -0.62 16.61
N TRP A 13 26.42 -1.78 16.06
CA TRP A 13 26.20 -2.07 14.63
C TRP A 13 24.73 -2.42 14.34
N ARG A 14 24.06 -3.13 15.26
CA ARG A 14 22.62 -3.44 15.16
C ARG A 14 21.76 -2.19 15.27
N SER A 15 22.09 -1.29 16.20
CA SER A 15 21.42 0.00 16.35
C SER A 15 21.57 0.86 15.10
N LYS A 16 22.78 0.95 14.53
CA LYS A 16 23.01 1.68 13.27
C LYS A 16 22.27 1.07 12.08
N LEU A 17 22.22 -0.27 11.98
CA LEU A 17 21.42 -0.92 10.93
C LEU A 17 19.93 -0.69 11.13
N HIS A 18 19.45 -0.73 12.37
CA HIS A 18 18.06 -0.45 12.68
C HIS A 18 17.69 0.99 12.28
N GLU A 19 18.53 1.97 12.62
CA GLU A 19 18.39 3.37 12.24
C GLU A 19 18.37 3.54 10.71
N ILE A 20 19.31 2.94 9.97
CA ILE A 20 19.34 3.05 8.50
C ILE A 20 18.11 2.39 7.83
N ILE A 21 17.60 1.29 8.38
CA ILE A 21 16.59 0.45 7.71
C ILE A 21 15.16 0.84 8.11
N PHE A 22 14.95 1.32 9.33
CA PHE A 22 13.64 1.66 9.87
C PHE A 22 13.44 3.16 10.10
N GLU A 23 14.51 3.95 10.21
CA GLU A 23 14.42 5.40 10.47
C GLU A 23 14.82 6.21 9.23
N ALA A 24 13.80 6.68 8.50
CA ALA A 24 13.94 7.52 7.29
C ALA A 24 14.42 8.96 7.59
N ASP A 25 14.52 9.33 8.87
CA ASP A 25 14.91 10.66 9.33
C ASP A 25 16.41 10.93 9.09
N THR A 26 17.21 9.88 8.90
CA THR A 26 18.63 10.02 8.54
C THR A 26 18.84 10.12 7.02
N PRO A 27 19.84 10.88 6.53
CA PRO A 27 20.18 10.93 5.11
C PRO A 27 20.54 9.55 4.52
N ALA A 28 21.07 8.65 5.36
CA ALA A 28 21.41 7.28 4.97
C ALA A 28 20.14 6.43 4.80
N GLY A 29 19.19 6.51 5.73
CA GLY A 29 17.89 5.82 5.62
C GLY A 29 17.09 6.29 4.41
N ARG A 30 17.00 7.61 4.19
CA ARG A 30 16.33 8.16 2.99
C ARG A 30 16.93 7.65 1.68
N ARG A 31 18.27 7.55 1.59
CA ARG A 31 18.93 7.00 0.40
C ARG A 31 18.63 5.51 0.22
N PHE A 32 18.65 4.76 1.32
CA PHE A 32 18.28 3.34 1.31
C PHE A 32 16.85 3.15 0.79
N ASP A 33 15.89 3.90 1.31
CA ASP A 33 14.48 3.83 0.89
C ASP A 33 14.29 4.20 -0.58
N ILE A 34 14.94 5.26 -1.07
CA ILE A 34 14.87 5.67 -2.49
C ILE A 34 15.47 4.59 -3.40
N ILE A 35 16.61 4.02 -3.03
CA ILE A 35 17.24 2.93 -3.79
C ILE A 35 16.33 1.69 -3.80
N LEU A 36 15.75 1.34 -2.65
CA LEU A 36 14.83 0.22 -2.52
C LEU A 36 13.57 0.45 -3.36
N LEU A 37 13.02 1.66 -3.37
CA LEU A 37 11.88 2.05 -4.20
C LEU A 37 12.19 1.85 -5.68
N TRP A 38 13.31 2.38 -6.17
CA TRP A 38 13.73 2.18 -7.56
C TRP A 38 13.97 0.70 -7.87
N ALA A 39 14.56 -0.06 -6.95
CA ALA A 39 14.74 -1.50 -7.11
C ALA A 39 13.39 -2.22 -7.26
N ILE A 40 12.38 -1.88 -6.44
CA ILE A 40 11.02 -2.44 -6.56
C ILE A 40 10.40 -2.07 -7.90
N VAL A 41 10.48 -0.79 -8.31
CA VAL A 41 9.92 -0.32 -9.59
C VAL A 41 10.55 -1.05 -10.77
N VAL A 42 11.88 -1.11 -10.86
CA VAL A 42 12.59 -1.82 -11.95
C VAL A 42 12.28 -3.32 -11.92
N SER A 43 12.19 -3.90 -10.72
CA SER A 43 11.84 -5.31 -10.54
C SER A 43 10.42 -5.64 -11.00
N VAL A 44 9.46 -4.74 -10.79
CA VAL A 44 8.08 -4.87 -11.30
C VAL A 44 8.04 -4.66 -12.82
N LEU A 45 8.79 -3.67 -13.34
CA LEU A 45 8.90 -3.44 -14.78
C LEU A 45 9.46 -4.67 -15.51
N ALA A 46 10.45 -5.37 -14.93
CA ALA A 46 10.96 -6.61 -15.50
C ALA A 46 9.87 -7.69 -15.64
N VAL A 47 8.99 -7.85 -14.64
CA VAL A 47 7.84 -8.78 -14.69
C VAL A 47 6.82 -8.34 -15.74
N ILE A 48 6.56 -7.03 -15.86
CA ILE A 48 5.67 -6.50 -16.90
C ILE A 48 6.24 -6.78 -18.29
N LEU A 49 7.56 -6.57 -18.50
CA LEU A 49 8.21 -6.89 -19.77
C LEU A 49 8.19 -8.39 -20.06
N GLU A 50 8.45 -9.24 -19.07
CA GLU A 50 8.36 -10.71 -19.22
C GLU A 50 6.95 -11.17 -19.63
N SER A 51 5.90 -10.44 -19.24
CA SER A 51 4.52 -10.75 -19.64
C SER A 51 4.23 -10.56 -21.14
N VAL A 52 5.08 -9.79 -21.84
CA VAL A 52 4.94 -9.52 -23.28
C VAL A 52 5.69 -10.59 -24.09
N PRO A 53 5.01 -11.32 -25.02
CA PRO A 53 5.63 -12.44 -25.75
C PRO A 53 6.91 -12.09 -26.49
N TYR A 54 6.99 -10.88 -27.06
CA TYR A 54 8.18 -10.41 -27.76
C TYR A 54 9.41 -10.37 -26.84
N PHE A 55 9.27 -9.82 -25.64
CA PHE A 55 10.38 -9.70 -24.69
C PHE A 55 10.69 -11.04 -24.02
N SER A 56 9.66 -11.86 -23.73
CA SER A 56 9.87 -13.18 -23.14
C SER A 56 10.67 -14.11 -24.05
N LEU A 57 10.47 -14.03 -25.37
CA LEU A 57 11.14 -14.88 -26.36
C LEU A 57 12.55 -14.39 -26.69
N ASN A 58 12.76 -13.07 -26.80
CA ASN A 58 14.06 -12.50 -27.23
C ASN A 58 15.02 -12.18 -26.07
N TYR A 59 14.49 -11.89 -24.88
CA TYR A 59 15.26 -11.45 -23.71
C TYR A 59 14.99 -12.28 -22.46
N GLY A 60 14.41 -13.48 -22.61
CA GLY A 60 14.01 -14.33 -21.49
C GLY A 60 15.15 -14.63 -20.50
N GLU A 61 16.37 -14.91 -20.99
CA GLU A 61 17.53 -15.17 -20.13
C GLU A 61 17.96 -13.93 -19.34
N VAL A 62 17.96 -12.75 -19.97
CA VAL A 62 18.30 -11.48 -19.31
C VAL A 62 17.26 -11.15 -18.24
N LEU A 63 15.97 -11.29 -18.57
CA LEU A 63 14.87 -11.06 -17.63
C LEU A 63 14.92 -12.03 -16.44
N TRP A 64 15.26 -13.29 -16.69
CA TRP A 64 15.47 -14.29 -15.63
C TRP A 64 16.65 -13.93 -14.73
N ALA A 65 17.78 -13.48 -15.29
CA ALA A 65 18.93 -13.03 -14.51
C ALA A 65 18.60 -11.78 -13.66
N VAL A 66 17.88 -10.82 -14.23
CA VAL A 66 17.38 -9.62 -13.53
C VAL A 66 16.43 -10.00 -12.39
N GLU A 67 15.55 -10.96 -12.62
CA GLU A 67 14.63 -11.45 -11.61
C GLU A 67 15.37 -12.08 -10.42
N TRP A 68 16.36 -12.93 -10.68
CA TRP A 68 17.19 -13.53 -9.64
C TRP A 68 18.01 -12.50 -8.90
N PHE A 69 18.58 -11.52 -9.61
CA PHE A 69 19.29 -10.40 -9.00
C PHE A 69 18.40 -9.68 -7.97
N PHE A 70 17.17 -9.28 -8.36
CA PHE A 70 16.26 -8.61 -7.43
C PHE A 70 15.73 -9.54 -6.33
N THR A 71 15.50 -10.82 -6.62
CA THR A 71 15.07 -11.80 -5.61
C THR A 71 16.15 -11.96 -4.54
N ILE A 72 17.42 -12.06 -4.93
CA ILE A 72 18.55 -12.14 -4.00
C ILE A 72 18.69 -10.83 -3.22
N LEU A 73 18.61 -9.68 -3.89
CA LEU A 73 18.67 -8.36 -3.26
C LEU A 73 17.59 -8.19 -2.19
N PHE A 74 16.33 -8.54 -2.49
CA PHE A 74 15.21 -8.46 -1.54
C PHE A 74 15.30 -9.52 -0.44
N THR A 75 15.92 -10.66 -0.71
CA THR A 75 16.16 -11.69 0.31
C THR A 75 17.22 -11.23 1.30
N ILE A 76 18.33 -10.65 0.81
CA ILE A 76 19.36 -10.04 1.65
C ILE A 76 18.73 -8.94 2.50
N GLU A 77 17.93 -8.06 1.88
CA GLU A 77 17.24 -6.98 2.59
C GLU A 77 16.31 -7.51 3.70
N TYR A 78 15.51 -8.55 3.43
CA TYR A 78 14.66 -9.18 4.43
C TYR A 78 15.46 -9.82 5.57
N ILE A 79 16.57 -10.49 5.26
CA ILE A 79 17.46 -11.09 6.26
C ILE A 79 18.08 -9.98 7.14
N VAL A 80 18.58 -8.90 6.53
CA VAL A 80 19.18 -7.79 7.27
C VAL A 80 18.14 -7.14 8.18
N ARG A 81 16.88 -6.97 7.73
CA ARG A 81 15.76 -6.52 8.58
C ARG A 81 15.57 -7.43 9.79
N ILE A 82 15.48 -8.74 9.59
CA ILE A 82 15.34 -9.73 10.67
C ILE A 82 16.51 -9.64 11.67
N LEU A 83 17.75 -9.53 11.18
CA LEU A 83 18.95 -9.48 12.02
C LEU A 83 19.10 -8.16 12.80
N SER A 84 18.54 -7.07 12.28
CA SER A 84 18.58 -5.74 12.92
C SER A 84 17.59 -5.62 14.09
N VAL A 85 16.56 -6.46 14.16
CA VAL A 85 15.51 -6.41 15.20
C VAL A 85 15.83 -7.36 16.35
N LYS A 86 15.65 -6.91 17.60
CA LYS A 86 15.94 -7.71 18.81
C LYS A 86 15.08 -8.99 18.94
N ARG A 87 13.86 -8.98 18.40
CA ARG A 87 12.90 -10.10 18.41
C ARG A 87 12.50 -10.47 16.97
N PRO A 88 13.30 -11.28 16.25
CA PRO A 88 13.10 -11.56 14.83
C PRO A 88 11.74 -12.22 14.53
N MET A 89 11.26 -13.09 15.42
CA MET A 89 9.98 -13.79 15.23
C MET A 89 8.80 -12.82 15.18
N ASN A 90 8.83 -11.76 15.99
CA ASN A 90 7.78 -10.73 15.97
C ASN A 90 7.78 -9.97 14.65
N TYR A 91 8.96 -9.75 14.05
CA TYR A 91 9.05 -9.11 12.74
C TYR A 91 8.52 -10.03 11.64
N ILE A 92 8.93 -11.30 11.61
CA ILE A 92 8.52 -12.27 10.58
C ILE A 92 6.99 -12.39 10.50
N PHE A 93 6.30 -12.46 11.65
CA PHE A 93 4.84 -12.56 11.72
C PHE A 93 4.11 -11.19 11.76
N SER A 94 4.83 -10.08 11.56
CA SER A 94 4.21 -8.76 11.40
C SER A 94 3.66 -8.57 9.98
N PHE A 95 2.76 -7.61 9.79
CA PHE A 95 2.23 -7.28 8.46
C PHE A 95 3.35 -6.95 7.45
N PHE A 96 4.33 -6.11 7.83
CA PHE A 96 5.45 -5.74 6.96
C PHE A 96 6.41 -6.91 6.71
N GLY A 97 6.68 -7.75 7.72
CA GLY A 97 7.49 -8.94 7.55
C GLY A 97 6.82 -10.00 6.66
N LEU A 98 5.49 -10.11 6.70
CA LEU A 98 4.73 -10.97 5.80
C LEU A 98 4.75 -10.44 4.36
N VAL A 99 4.62 -9.11 4.16
CA VAL A 99 4.77 -8.48 2.85
C VAL A 99 6.16 -8.74 2.27
N ASP A 100 7.22 -8.56 3.06
CA ASP A 100 8.58 -8.85 2.63
C ASP A 100 8.76 -10.33 2.27
N LEU A 101 8.22 -11.25 3.08
CA LEU A 101 8.27 -12.68 2.80
C LEU A 101 7.52 -13.04 1.52
N LEU A 102 6.29 -12.54 1.34
CA LEU A 102 5.47 -12.78 0.14
C LEU A 102 6.10 -12.21 -1.13
N SER A 103 6.98 -11.19 -1.01
CA SER A 103 7.69 -10.62 -2.17
C SER A 103 8.78 -11.52 -2.74
N ILE A 104 9.37 -12.39 -1.92
CA ILE A 104 10.48 -13.29 -2.30
C ILE A 104 10.03 -14.75 -2.45
N LEU A 105 8.99 -15.16 -1.72
CA LEU A 105 8.52 -16.54 -1.64
C LEU A 105 8.17 -17.15 -3.02
N PRO A 106 7.45 -16.47 -3.94
CA PRO A 106 7.10 -17.05 -5.23
C PRO A 106 8.30 -17.52 -6.06
N SER A 107 9.43 -16.79 -6.01
CA SER A 107 10.66 -17.14 -6.73
C SER A 107 11.31 -18.42 -6.18
N PHE A 108 11.34 -18.58 -4.85
CA PHE A 108 11.89 -19.79 -4.22
C PHE A 108 10.98 -21.01 -4.38
N LEU A 109 9.65 -20.84 -4.26
CA LEU A 109 8.70 -21.91 -4.56
C LEU A 109 8.81 -22.35 -6.02
N GLY A 110 9.06 -21.40 -6.92
CA GLY A 110 9.32 -21.67 -8.33
C GLY A 110 10.49 -22.62 -8.58
N LEU A 111 11.51 -22.68 -7.71
CA LEU A 111 12.61 -23.66 -7.79
C LEU A 111 12.21 -25.05 -7.29
N TYR A 112 11.43 -25.11 -6.20
CA TYR A 112 11.04 -26.39 -5.59
C TYR A 112 9.98 -27.14 -6.42
N PHE A 113 9.05 -26.41 -7.05
CA PHE A 113 7.97 -27.01 -7.84
C PHE A 113 8.32 -27.29 -9.31
N VAL A 114 9.58 -27.11 -9.73
CA VAL A 114 10.01 -27.42 -11.11
C VAL A 114 9.80 -28.91 -11.45
N ASP A 115 9.98 -29.79 -10.46
CA ASP A 115 9.97 -31.25 -10.66
C ASP A 115 8.56 -31.88 -10.59
N THR A 116 7.53 -31.11 -10.22
CA THR A 116 6.15 -31.61 -10.04
C THR A 116 5.19 -31.09 -11.11
N SER A 117 5.46 -31.48 -12.36
CA SER A 117 4.50 -31.76 -13.45
C SER A 117 3.20 -30.94 -13.60
N SER A 118 3.21 -29.62 -13.39
CA SER A 118 2.18 -28.75 -13.97
C SER A 118 2.71 -27.38 -14.40
N LEU A 119 2.87 -27.21 -15.72
CA LEU A 119 3.19 -25.92 -16.35
C LEU A 119 2.25 -24.78 -15.92
N ARG A 120 1.03 -25.12 -15.47
CA ARG A 120 0.05 -24.17 -14.94
C ARG A 120 0.45 -23.62 -13.57
N VAL A 121 0.93 -24.47 -12.66
CA VAL A 121 1.39 -24.06 -11.32
C VAL A 121 2.62 -23.16 -11.46
N ILE A 122 3.58 -23.57 -12.29
CA ILE A 122 4.77 -22.76 -12.58
C ILE A 122 4.37 -21.39 -13.14
N ARG A 123 3.42 -21.32 -14.09
CA ARG A 123 2.94 -20.05 -14.65
C ARG A 123 2.29 -19.15 -13.59
N ILE A 124 1.48 -19.71 -12.69
CA ILE A 124 0.86 -18.93 -11.60
C ILE A 124 1.93 -18.40 -10.63
N LEU A 125 2.89 -19.23 -10.22
CA LEU A 125 3.98 -18.81 -9.34
C LEU A 125 4.82 -17.68 -9.95
N ARG A 126 5.05 -17.70 -11.27
CA ARG A 126 5.72 -16.60 -11.98
C ARG A 126 4.92 -15.30 -11.94
N LEU A 127 3.59 -15.37 -12.09
CA LEU A 127 2.72 -14.20 -11.98
C LEU A 127 2.65 -13.66 -10.55
N MET A 128 2.64 -14.54 -9.54
CA MET A 128 2.64 -14.14 -8.12
C MET A 128 3.85 -13.29 -7.72
N ARG A 129 4.93 -13.27 -8.52
CA ARG A 129 6.06 -12.35 -8.31
C ARG A 129 5.63 -10.89 -8.34
N ILE A 130 4.48 -10.56 -8.95
CA ILE A 130 3.87 -9.23 -8.89
C ILE A 130 3.65 -8.77 -7.44
N PHE A 131 3.49 -9.69 -6.48
CA PHE A 131 3.36 -9.37 -5.05
C PHE A 131 4.55 -8.60 -4.49
N ARG A 132 5.72 -8.57 -5.17
CA ARG A 132 6.81 -7.66 -4.81
C ARG A 132 6.41 -6.18 -4.82
N VAL A 133 5.38 -5.81 -5.60
CA VAL A 133 4.78 -4.47 -5.58
C VAL A 133 4.23 -4.11 -4.21
N LEU A 134 3.82 -5.08 -3.39
CA LEU A 134 3.31 -4.86 -2.05
C LEU A 134 4.36 -4.27 -1.11
N LYS A 135 5.66 -4.42 -1.41
CA LYS A 135 6.73 -3.74 -0.64
C LYS A 135 6.60 -2.22 -0.66
N LEU A 136 5.93 -1.64 -1.67
CA LEU A 136 5.61 -0.21 -1.71
C LEU A 136 4.72 0.23 -0.54
N ILE A 137 3.93 -0.69 0.05
CA ILE A 137 3.11 -0.40 1.24
C ILE A 137 4.00 -0.07 2.45
N GLY A 138 5.21 -0.64 2.53
CA GLY A 138 6.21 -0.27 3.53
C GLY A 138 6.66 1.19 3.42
N PHE A 139 6.69 1.76 2.21
CA PHE A 139 6.97 3.18 2.01
C PHE A 139 5.81 4.08 2.46
N LEU A 140 4.57 3.62 2.29
CA LEU A 140 3.39 4.33 2.80
C LEU A 140 3.34 4.37 4.33
N SER A 141 3.96 3.40 5.03
CA SER A 141 4.02 3.43 6.50
C SER A 141 5.04 4.43 7.05
N GLN A 142 6.06 4.77 6.25
CA GLN A 142 7.00 5.87 6.53
C GLN A 142 6.31 7.23 6.38
N ALA A 143 5.27 7.33 5.55
CA ALA A 143 4.36 8.49 5.51
C ALA A 143 3.38 8.48 6.69
N ARG A 144 3.91 8.60 7.92
CA ARG A 144 3.17 8.58 9.20
C ARG A 144 1.93 9.48 9.16
N THR A 145 2.08 10.72 8.71
CA THR A 145 0.97 11.68 8.59
C THR A 145 -0.16 11.19 7.70
N LEU A 146 0.16 10.60 6.54
CA LEU A 146 -0.84 10.06 5.62
C LEU A 146 -1.53 8.83 6.21
N ARG A 147 -0.76 7.91 6.81
CA ARG A 147 -1.29 6.72 7.46
C ARG A 147 -2.23 7.09 8.61
N ASP A 148 -1.81 8.00 9.47
CA ASP A 148 -2.57 8.39 10.66
C ASP A 148 -3.82 9.17 10.25
N ALA A 149 -3.75 10.01 9.21
CA ALA A 149 -4.91 10.65 8.59
C ALA A 149 -5.90 9.62 8.00
N LEU A 150 -5.42 8.58 7.32
CA LEU A 150 -6.27 7.50 6.79
C LEU A 150 -6.97 6.71 7.90
N ILE A 151 -6.23 6.37 8.98
CA ILE A 151 -6.78 5.64 10.13
C ILE A 151 -7.81 6.49 10.86
N ALA A 152 -7.54 7.78 11.08
CA ALA A 152 -8.48 8.71 11.70
C ALA A 152 -9.70 8.98 10.82
N SER A 153 -9.53 8.93 9.49
CA SER A 153 -10.61 9.09 8.52
C SER A 153 -11.42 7.81 8.25
N LYS A 154 -11.01 6.65 8.78
CA LYS A 154 -11.56 5.35 8.38
C LYS A 154 -13.07 5.24 8.54
N GLN A 155 -13.64 5.75 9.65
CA GLN A 155 -15.10 5.69 9.86
C GLN A 155 -15.83 6.59 8.85
N LYS A 156 -15.32 7.80 8.60
CA LYS A 156 -15.89 8.76 7.65
C LYS A 156 -15.87 8.18 6.22
N ILE A 157 -14.73 7.62 5.81
CA ILE A 157 -14.55 6.96 4.50
C ILE A 157 -15.47 5.75 4.37
N MET A 158 -15.56 4.90 5.41
CA MET A 158 -16.43 3.71 5.39
C MET A 158 -17.90 4.07 5.21
N VAL A 159 -18.40 5.08 5.94
CA VAL A 159 -19.78 5.59 5.79
C VAL A 159 -20.00 6.14 4.39
N PHE A 160 -19.04 6.91 3.87
CA PHE A 160 -19.11 7.45 2.52
C PHE A 160 -19.16 6.35 1.45
N LEU A 161 -18.26 5.36 1.50
CA LEU A 161 -18.24 4.24 0.56
C LEU A 161 -19.52 3.40 0.63
N LEU A 162 -20.09 3.23 1.83
CA LEU A 162 -21.39 2.58 2.00
C LEU A 162 -22.51 3.37 1.30
N ALA A 163 -22.53 4.69 1.49
CA ALA A 163 -23.51 5.56 0.83
C ALA A 163 -23.39 5.52 -0.70
N VAL A 164 -22.15 5.56 -1.24
CA VAL A 164 -21.88 5.41 -2.67
C VAL A 164 -22.33 4.05 -3.18
N THR A 165 -22.08 2.98 -2.42
CA THR A 165 -22.49 1.61 -2.78
C THR A 165 -24.02 1.51 -2.87
N ILE A 166 -24.74 2.04 -1.86
CA ILE A 166 -26.21 2.08 -1.88
C ILE A 166 -26.71 2.87 -3.08
N LEU A 167 -26.11 4.04 -3.34
CA LEU A 167 -26.46 4.90 -4.47
C LEU A 167 -26.30 4.19 -5.81
N VAL A 168 -25.16 3.52 -6.09
CA VAL A 168 -24.96 2.81 -7.36
C VAL A 168 -25.90 1.60 -7.50
N VAL A 169 -26.27 0.94 -6.40
CA VAL A 169 -27.28 -0.13 -6.40
C VAL A 169 -28.65 0.43 -6.80
N VAL A 170 -29.06 1.55 -6.22
CA VAL A 170 -30.34 2.21 -6.53
C VAL A 170 -30.35 2.69 -7.98
N LEU A 171 -29.33 3.44 -8.41
CA LEU A 171 -29.22 3.94 -9.78
C LEU A 171 -29.17 2.81 -10.81
N GLY A 172 -28.35 1.78 -10.56
CA GLY A 172 -28.27 0.61 -11.43
C GLY A 172 -29.63 -0.11 -11.55
N THR A 173 -30.37 -0.23 -10.45
CA THR A 173 -31.71 -0.84 -10.47
C THR A 173 -32.72 0.01 -11.23
N VAL A 174 -32.69 1.34 -11.06
CA VAL A 174 -33.53 2.27 -11.84
C VAL A 174 -33.23 2.13 -13.33
N MET A 175 -31.96 2.12 -13.72
CA MET A 175 -31.55 1.97 -15.12
C MET A 175 -31.99 0.64 -15.72
N TYR A 176 -31.87 -0.45 -14.97
CA TYR A 176 -32.38 -1.76 -15.38
C TYR A 176 -33.89 -1.76 -15.68
N ILE A 177 -34.68 -0.96 -14.96
CA ILE A 177 -36.13 -0.88 -15.15
C ILE A 177 -36.50 -0.01 -16.36
N ILE A 178 -35.77 1.07 -16.60
CA ILE A 178 -36.14 2.10 -17.59
C ILE A 178 -35.47 1.90 -18.95
N GLU A 179 -34.35 1.19 -19.01
CA GLU A 179 -33.64 0.85 -20.24
C GLU A 179 -33.94 -0.57 -20.70
N SER A 180 -33.80 -0.81 -22.00
CA SER A 180 -34.04 -2.14 -22.56
C SER A 180 -32.80 -3.04 -22.49
N PRO A 181 -32.99 -4.37 -22.50
CA PRO A 181 -31.87 -5.31 -22.57
C PRO A 181 -30.99 -5.16 -23.82
N GLU A 182 -31.53 -4.64 -24.93
CA GLU A 182 -30.73 -4.39 -26.15
C GLU A 182 -29.64 -3.34 -25.94
N SER A 183 -29.88 -2.36 -25.05
CA SER A 183 -28.92 -1.31 -24.68
C SER A 183 -27.84 -1.78 -23.71
N GLY A 184 -27.81 -3.08 -23.37
CA GLY A 184 -26.81 -3.68 -22.47
C GLY A 184 -27.23 -3.74 -21.00
N PHE A 185 -28.41 -3.23 -20.63
CA PHE A 185 -28.98 -3.31 -19.27
C PHE A 185 -29.68 -4.66 -19.03
N THR A 186 -28.95 -5.76 -19.21
CA THR A 186 -29.52 -7.13 -19.19
C THR A 186 -29.83 -7.67 -17.79
N SER A 187 -29.24 -7.09 -16.74
CA SER A 187 -29.44 -7.52 -15.35
C SER A 187 -29.09 -6.39 -14.38
N ILE A 188 -29.58 -6.48 -13.15
CA ILE A 188 -29.28 -5.50 -12.09
C ILE A 188 -27.75 -5.40 -11.85
N PRO A 189 -26.98 -6.48 -11.65
CA PRO A 189 -25.53 -6.38 -11.45
C PRO A 189 -24.79 -5.71 -12.62
N ARG A 190 -25.23 -5.95 -13.86
CA ARG A 190 -24.64 -5.33 -15.05
C ARG A 190 -24.96 -3.83 -15.11
N SER A 191 -26.16 -3.44 -14.68
CA SER A 191 -26.58 -2.05 -14.60
C SER A 191 -25.89 -1.30 -13.44
N ILE A 192 -25.58 -2.00 -12.34
CA ILE A 192 -24.73 -1.50 -11.26
C ILE A 192 -23.30 -1.26 -11.76
N TYR A 193 -22.75 -2.19 -12.55
CA TYR A 193 -21.45 -1.99 -13.19
C TYR A 193 -21.44 -0.71 -14.05
N TRP A 194 -22.47 -0.50 -14.88
CA TRP A 194 -22.62 0.76 -15.63
C TRP A 194 -22.67 1.99 -14.71
N ALA A 195 -23.42 1.92 -13.61
CA ALA A 195 -23.53 3.02 -12.65
C ALA A 195 -22.18 3.34 -12.00
N ILE A 196 -21.39 2.32 -11.65
CA ILE A 196 -20.03 2.49 -11.11
C ILE A 196 -19.13 3.15 -12.15
N VAL A 197 -19.08 2.63 -13.38
CA VAL A 197 -18.24 3.17 -14.47
C VAL A 197 -18.59 4.62 -14.81
N THR A 198 -19.88 4.95 -14.81
CA THR A 198 -20.37 6.30 -15.11
C THR A 198 -20.09 7.25 -13.93
N LEU A 199 -20.41 6.83 -12.70
CA LEU A 199 -20.22 7.65 -11.51
C LEU A 199 -18.74 7.92 -11.22
N THR A 200 -17.86 6.95 -11.51
CA THR A 200 -16.40 7.11 -11.38
C THR A 200 -15.76 7.84 -12.55
N THR A 201 -16.56 8.36 -13.49
CA THR A 201 -16.11 9.11 -14.67
C THR A 201 -15.21 8.32 -15.63
N VAL A 202 -15.20 6.98 -15.53
CA VAL A 202 -14.42 6.09 -16.40
C VAL A 202 -15.04 6.01 -17.80
N GLY A 203 -16.36 5.76 -17.87
CA GLY A 203 -17.12 5.83 -19.10
C GLY A 203 -16.61 4.98 -20.27
N TYR A 204 -16.44 3.66 -20.09
CA TYR A 204 -15.97 2.76 -21.16
C TYR A 204 -16.82 2.79 -22.44
N GLY A 205 -18.11 3.15 -22.32
CA GLY A 205 -19.04 3.23 -23.46
C GLY A 205 -19.55 1.86 -23.96
N ASP A 206 -19.28 0.79 -23.22
CA ASP A 206 -19.74 -0.58 -23.50
C ASP A 206 -21.23 -0.79 -23.19
N ILE A 207 -21.80 0.04 -22.31
CA ILE A 207 -23.22 0.11 -21.98
C ILE A 207 -23.61 1.59 -21.92
N ALA A 208 -24.71 1.98 -22.56
CA ALA A 208 -25.17 3.36 -22.57
C ALA A 208 -26.70 3.44 -22.67
N PRO A 209 -27.36 4.37 -21.95
CA PRO A 209 -28.79 4.57 -22.06
C PRO A 209 -29.18 5.15 -23.42
N VAL A 210 -30.25 4.60 -23.99
CA VAL A 210 -30.81 5.07 -25.26
C VAL A 210 -32.14 5.79 -25.07
N THR A 211 -32.83 5.56 -23.94
CA THR A 211 -34.10 6.21 -23.67
C THR A 211 -33.89 7.64 -23.19
N ALA A 212 -34.83 8.54 -23.51
CA ALA A 212 -34.77 9.92 -23.05
C ALA A 212 -34.72 10.03 -21.51
N LEU A 213 -35.46 9.15 -20.81
CA LEU A 213 -35.47 9.09 -19.35
C LEU A 213 -34.12 8.59 -18.82
N GLY A 214 -33.55 7.52 -19.39
CA GLY A 214 -32.25 7.00 -18.99
C GLY A 214 -31.11 7.97 -19.26
N GLN A 215 -31.16 8.73 -20.35
CA GLN A 215 -30.21 9.81 -20.64
C GLN A 215 -30.31 10.95 -19.63
N ALA A 216 -31.52 11.33 -19.20
CA ALA A 216 -31.72 12.32 -18.16
C ALA A 216 -31.13 11.86 -16.82
N VAL A 217 -31.39 10.59 -16.43
CA VAL A 217 -30.79 9.99 -15.23
C VAL A 217 -29.27 9.95 -15.34
N ALA A 218 -28.73 9.47 -16.46
CA ALA A 218 -27.29 9.39 -16.68
C ALA A 218 -26.61 10.76 -16.61
N SER A 219 -27.24 11.80 -17.15
CA SER A 219 -26.75 13.18 -17.05
C SER A 219 -26.62 13.62 -15.59
N LEU A 220 -27.60 13.30 -14.75
CA LEU A 220 -27.54 13.57 -13.31
C LEU A 220 -26.42 12.76 -12.63
N VAL A 221 -26.27 11.48 -12.98
CA VAL A 221 -25.20 10.61 -12.44
C VAL A 221 -23.81 11.15 -12.77
N MET A 222 -23.60 11.65 -14.00
CA MET A 222 -22.33 12.24 -14.41
C MET A 222 -21.97 13.49 -13.58
N ILE A 223 -22.93 14.36 -13.31
CA ILE A 223 -22.73 15.55 -12.43
C ILE A 223 -22.41 15.10 -10.99
N LEU A 224 -23.14 14.11 -10.49
CA LEU A 224 -22.94 13.57 -9.15
C LEU A 224 -21.57 12.91 -8.98
N GLY A 225 -21.03 12.31 -10.04
CA GLY A 225 -19.69 11.71 -10.06
C GLY A 225 -18.59 12.71 -9.68
N TYR A 226 -18.64 13.92 -10.24
CA TYR A 226 -17.68 14.98 -9.90
C TYR A 226 -17.73 15.36 -8.41
N ALA A 227 -18.92 15.44 -7.83
CA ALA A 227 -19.09 15.75 -6.40
C ALA A 227 -18.52 14.63 -5.53
N ILE A 228 -18.75 13.37 -5.89
CA ILE A 228 -18.33 12.19 -5.13
C ILE A 228 -16.80 12.04 -5.09
N ILE A 229 -16.08 12.34 -6.18
CA ILE A 229 -14.61 12.26 -6.21
C ILE A 229 -13.96 13.25 -5.22
N ALA A 230 -14.57 14.41 -4.99
CA ALA A 230 -14.03 15.43 -4.09
C ALA A 230 -14.13 15.05 -2.60
N VAL A 231 -15.14 14.27 -2.20
CA VAL A 231 -15.42 13.94 -0.79
C VAL A 231 -14.30 13.17 -0.09
N PRO A 232 -13.81 12.01 -0.57
CA PRO A 232 -12.76 11.26 0.12
C PRO A 232 -11.45 12.06 0.18
N THR A 233 -11.15 12.81 -0.88
CA THR A 233 -10.01 13.73 -0.91
C THR A 233 -10.14 14.79 0.18
N GLY A 234 -11.29 15.46 0.28
CA GLY A 234 -11.56 16.46 1.32
C GLY A 234 -11.51 15.89 2.74
N ILE A 235 -12.06 14.69 2.97
CA ILE A 235 -11.99 14.00 4.27
C ILE A 235 -10.52 13.77 4.65
N ILE A 236 -9.72 13.17 3.77
CA ILE A 236 -8.31 12.85 4.05
C ILE A 236 -7.50 14.14 4.22
N THR A 237 -7.66 15.13 3.34
CA THR A 237 -6.96 16.42 3.44
C THR A 237 -7.29 17.14 4.74
N SER A 238 -8.56 17.14 5.17
CA SER A 238 -8.94 17.76 6.44
C SER A 238 -8.25 17.10 7.65
N GLU A 239 -8.03 15.79 7.58
CA GLU A 239 -7.38 15.03 8.64
C GLU A 239 -5.85 15.22 8.61
N ILE A 240 -5.24 15.32 7.42
CA ILE A 240 -3.82 15.66 7.25
C ILE A 240 -3.56 17.06 7.84
N VAL A 241 -4.35 18.06 7.45
CA VAL A 241 -4.20 19.44 7.96
C VAL A 241 -4.41 19.49 9.48
N ARG A 242 -5.37 18.73 10.00
CA ARG A 242 -5.60 18.66 11.45
C ARG A 242 -4.44 18.03 12.21
N ASN A 243 -3.83 16.98 11.67
CA ASN A 243 -2.66 16.33 12.27
C ASN A 243 -1.38 17.18 12.20
N ASP A 244 -1.25 18.04 11.18
CA ASP A 244 -0.14 19.02 11.09
C ASP A 244 -0.29 20.17 12.11
N VAL A 245 -1.51 20.47 12.54
CA VAL A 245 -1.82 21.53 13.53
C VAL A 245 -1.72 21.03 14.98
N THR A 246 -1.81 19.72 15.22
CA THR A 246 -1.40 19.13 16.50
C THR A 246 0.13 19.09 16.56
N SER A 247 0.70 20.24 16.86
CA SER A 247 2.10 20.47 17.22
C SER A 247 2.45 19.68 18.47
N SER A 248 2.67 18.37 18.29
CA SER A 248 3.31 17.57 19.30
C SER A 248 4.78 17.49 18.97
N ASN A 249 5.62 18.11 19.80
CA ASN A 249 7.05 17.99 19.63
C ASN A 249 7.44 16.50 19.65
N THR A 250 8.47 16.15 18.89
CA THR A 250 9.03 14.79 18.89
C THR A 250 9.94 14.55 20.10
N GLN A 251 9.92 15.44 21.10
CA GLN A 251 10.74 15.32 22.30
C GLN A 251 10.20 14.17 23.13
N SER A 252 10.96 13.07 23.21
CA SER A 252 10.64 11.98 24.12
C SER A 252 11.05 12.38 25.54
N CYS A 253 10.18 12.19 26.53
CA CYS A 253 10.52 12.44 27.93
C CYS A 253 11.76 11.63 28.35
N PRO A 254 12.80 12.25 28.95
CA PRO A 254 14.03 11.55 29.34
C PRO A 254 13.82 10.49 30.44
N SER A 255 12.74 10.60 31.21
CA SER A 255 12.42 9.70 32.30
C SER A 255 11.50 8.55 31.88
N CYS A 256 10.40 8.83 31.17
CA CYS A 256 9.40 7.82 30.82
C CYS A 256 9.34 7.43 29.34
N SER A 257 10.13 8.08 28.48
CA SER A 257 10.22 7.84 27.03
C SER A 257 8.89 7.94 26.27
N ARG A 258 7.88 8.58 26.85
CA ARG A 258 6.64 8.89 26.15
C ARG A 258 6.82 10.17 25.33
N GLU A 259 6.24 10.17 24.14
CA GLU A 259 6.22 11.28 23.19
C GLU A 259 4.84 11.97 23.19
N GLY A 260 4.66 12.97 22.33
CA GLY A 260 3.37 13.62 22.13
C GLY A 260 3.13 14.77 23.11
N HIS A 261 4.19 15.51 23.45
CA HIS A 261 4.09 16.71 24.30
C HIS A 261 3.73 17.92 23.46
N ASP A 262 2.92 18.83 24.01
CA ASP A 262 2.64 20.10 23.36
C ASP A 262 3.95 20.89 23.18
N ASP A 263 4.06 21.70 22.14
CA ASP A 263 5.32 22.40 21.79
C ASP A 263 5.84 23.34 22.90
N ASP A 264 4.96 23.84 23.77
CA ASP A 264 5.26 24.70 24.91
C ASP A 264 5.30 23.95 26.26
N ALA A 265 5.30 22.61 26.23
CA ALA A 265 5.32 21.82 27.44
C ALA A 265 6.69 21.87 28.15
N GLU A 266 6.77 22.54 29.29
CA GLU A 266 7.96 22.50 30.17
C GLU A 266 8.06 21.18 30.96
N PHE A 267 6.95 20.46 31.12
CA PHE A 267 6.87 19.24 31.91
C PHE A 267 6.11 18.13 31.15
N CYS A 268 6.56 16.90 31.33
CA CYS A 268 5.99 15.71 30.74
C CYS A 268 4.57 15.47 31.28
N LYS A 269 3.55 15.55 30.41
CA LYS A 269 2.14 15.34 30.78
C LYS A 269 1.80 13.96 31.38
N TYR A 270 2.70 12.98 31.26
CA TYR A 270 2.47 11.62 31.76
C TYR A 270 3.15 11.34 33.11
N CYS A 271 4.31 11.93 33.39
CA CYS A 271 5.09 11.63 34.61
C CYS A 271 5.56 12.87 35.38
N GLY A 272 5.31 14.09 34.87
CA GLY A 272 5.67 15.34 35.53
C GLY A 272 7.16 15.71 35.49
N GLU A 273 8.00 14.93 34.80
CA GLU A 273 9.43 15.23 34.63
C GLU A 273 9.62 16.46 33.73
N LYS A 274 10.64 17.29 33.99
CA LYS A 274 10.96 18.41 33.11
C LYS A 274 11.44 17.92 31.74
N LEU A 275 10.88 18.49 30.66
CA LEU A 275 11.22 18.11 29.28
C LEU A 275 12.51 18.79 28.80
#